data_AF-A0A968FVE1-F1
#
_entry.id   AF-A0A968FVE1-F1
#
_cell.length_a   1.000
_cell.length_b   1.000
_cell.length_c   1.000
_cell.angle_alpha   90.00
_cell.angle_beta   90.00
_cell.angle_gamma   90.00
#
_symmetry.space_group_name_H-M   'P 1'
#
loop_
_entity.id
_entity.type
_entity.pdbx_description
1 polymer ?
#
loop_
_entity_poly.entity_id
_entity_poly.type
_entity_poly.pdbx_seq_one_letter_code
_entity_poly.pdbx_strand_id
1 'polypeptide(L)'
;MNNLGLSTWLRYQELHGKSVALEEGHYRGGYIQDIAREIADRHGTDFLDQPEQDVLPFFRDYACRTVLEGIKQDLKNFRVEYDRWFSEQSLYGDGSVDQAIEWLREKNFIYEKEGAVWLKSSAFHDDKDRVIVKQSGEKTYFCSDIAYHQNKIRRGYEKLIDLWGSDHHGYVPRMQAVLEALGYSKDVFKVLLVQFVSLKRGGEKVSMSTRSGEFVTLEEVVNEVGVDAARYFFLMRSADSHLD
;
A
#
# COMPACT_ATOMS: atom_id res chain seq x y z
N MET A 1 8.75 -4.67 -2.52
CA MET A 1 9.49 -4.31 -1.28
C MET A 1 11.01 -4.42 -1.40
N ASN A 2 11.58 -4.99 -2.47
CA ASN A 2 13.04 -5.10 -2.60
C ASN A 2 13.75 -3.74 -2.56
N ASN A 3 13.19 -2.70 -3.19
CA ASN A 3 13.77 -1.36 -3.12
C ASN A 3 13.87 -0.81 -1.69
N LEU A 4 12.95 -1.17 -0.78
CA LEU A 4 13.01 -0.73 0.63
C LEU A 4 14.20 -1.38 1.34
N GLY A 5 14.34 -2.71 1.20
CA GLY A 5 15.47 -3.44 1.76
C GLY A 5 16.80 -2.98 1.17
N LEU A 6 16.86 -2.81 -0.16
CA LEU A 6 18.05 -2.35 -0.87
C LEU A 6 18.46 -0.95 -0.44
N SER A 7 17.51 -0.02 -0.35
CA SER A 7 17.78 1.35 0.13
C SER A 7 18.33 1.35 1.55
N THR A 8 17.78 0.49 2.43
CA THR A 8 18.23 0.36 3.82
C THR A 8 19.63 -0.24 3.90
N TRP A 9 19.91 -1.30 3.12
CA TRP A 9 21.23 -1.93 3.06
C TRP A 9 22.30 -1.00 2.50
N LEU A 10 21.99 -0.23 1.46
CA LEU A 10 22.89 0.79 0.92
C LEU A 10 23.21 1.88 1.96
N ARG A 11 22.21 2.36 2.71
CA ARG A 11 22.46 3.31 3.82
C ARG A 11 23.28 2.68 4.95
N TYR A 12 23.07 1.41 5.25
CA TYR A 12 23.89 0.69 6.23
C TYR A 12 25.36 0.62 5.78
N GLN A 13 25.62 0.31 4.51
CA GLN A 13 26.97 0.33 3.94
C GLN A 13 27.61 1.74 3.98
N GLU A 14 26.82 2.78 3.70
CA GLU A 14 27.25 4.18 3.78
C GLU A 14 27.68 4.58 5.20
N LEU A 15 26.93 4.18 6.23
CA LEU A 15 27.27 4.41 7.64
C LEU A 15 28.61 3.79 8.04
N HIS A 16 29.02 2.73 7.35
CA HIS A 16 30.31 2.06 7.52
C HIS A 16 31.38 2.54 6.51
N GLY A 17 31.16 3.68 5.86
CA GLY A 17 32.16 4.34 5.02
C GLY A 17 32.28 3.77 3.60
N LYS A 18 31.40 2.86 3.16
CA LYS A 18 31.35 2.45 1.75
C LYS A 18 30.68 3.53 0.91
N SER A 19 31.24 3.81 -0.26
CA SER A 19 30.59 4.68 -1.23
C SER A 19 29.41 3.95 -1.86
N VAL A 20 28.20 4.53 -1.77
CA VAL A 20 26.98 3.96 -2.32
C VAL A 20 26.27 4.95 -3.24
N ALA A 21 25.61 4.43 -4.26
CA ALA A 21 24.76 5.22 -5.15
C ALA A 21 23.30 4.82 -4.94
N LEU A 22 22.45 5.81 -4.62
CA LEU A 22 21.00 5.62 -4.63
C LEU A 22 20.46 5.99 -6.01
N GLU A 23 19.86 5.03 -6.69
CA GLU A 23 19.26 5.19 -8.02
C GLU A 23 17.84 5.75 -7.95
N GLU A 24 17.22 5.90 -9.12
CA GLU A 24 15.80 6.25 -9.23
C GLU A 24 14.93 5.08 -8.70
N GLY A 25 13.98 5.38 -7.82
CA GLY A 25 13.12 4.38 -7.18
C GLY A 25 13.65 3.82 -5.85
N HIS A 26 14.86 4.21 -5.42
CA HIS A 26 15.31 3.99 -4.04
C HIS A 26 14.66 4.99 -3.08
N TYR A 27 14.38 4.53 -1.86
CA TYR A 27 13.85 5.35 -0.79
C TYR A 27 14.96 6.23 -0.22
N ARG A 28 14.66 7.53 -0.07
CA ARG A 28 15.64 8.55 0.33
C ARG A 28 15.32 9.26 1.65
N GLY A 29 14.12 9.08 2.17
CA GLY A 29 13.66 9.75 3.39
C GLY A 29 14.53 9.43 4.60
N GLY A 30 14.57 10.35 5.57
CA GLY A 30 15.39 10.24 6.79
C GLY A 30 15.16 8.93 7.55
N TYR A 31 13.92 8.44 7.58
CA TYR A 31 13.57 7.19 8.23
C TYR A 31 14.37 5.97 7.73
N ILE A 32 14.82 5.94 6.46
CA ILE A 32 15.67 4.86 5.94
C ILE A 32 17.05 4.89 6.59
N GLN A 33 17.60 6.08 6.80
CA GLN A 33 18.89 6.25 7.49
C GLN A 33 18.77 5.85 8.96
N ASP A 34 17.64 6.16 9.60
CA ASP A 34 17.40 5.79 10.99
C ASP A 34 17.26 4.26 11.15
N ILE A 35 16.54 3.59 10.25
CA ILE A 35 16.47 2.11 10.23
C ILE A 35 17.86 1.51 10.00
N ALA A 36 18.63 2.05 9.05
CA ALA A 36 19.99 1.57 8.78
C ALA A 36 20.92 1.75 9.98
N ARG A 37 20.79 2.86 10.72
CA ARG A 37 21.53 3.12 11.96
C ARG A 37 21.13 2.15 13.06
N GLU A 38 19.83 1.88 13.23
CA GLU A 38 19.34 0.88 14.19
C GLU A 38 19.92 -0.52 13.91
N ILE A 39 20.05 -0.89 12.62
CA ILE A 39 20.70 -2.15 12.23
C ILE A 39 22.20 -2.11 12.53
N ALA A 40 22.90 -1.02 12.20
CA ALA A 40 24.33 -0.86 12.47
C ALA A 40 24.66 -0.91 13.96
N ASP A 41 23.84 -0.28 14.80
CA ASP A 41 24.01 -0.28 16.25
C ASP A 41 23.84 -1.69 16.85
N ARG A 42 22.98 -2.53 16.24
CA ARG A 42 22.69 -3.89 16.73
C ARG A 42 23.61 -4.97 16.17
N HIS A 43 23.99 -4.84 14.90
CA HIS A 43 24.68 -5.88 14.14
C HIS A 43 26.10 -5.48 13.76
N GLY A 44 26.55 -4.27 14.11
CA GLY A 44 27.89 -3.79 13.77
C GLY A 44 28.17 -3.96 12.29
N THR A 45 29.25 -4.68 11.97
CA THR A 45 29.73 -4.92 10.61
C THR A 45 29.32 -6.27 10.01
N ASP A 46 28.45 -7.04 10.67
CA ASP A 46 28.16 -8.44 10.32
C ASP A 46 27.73 -8.62 8.86
N PHE A 47 27.07 -7.62 8.27
CA PHE A 47 26.50 -7.69 6.92
C PHE A 47 27.36 -7.01 5.84
N LEU A 48 28.52 -6.44 6.19
CA LEU A 48 29.29 -5.60 5.26
C LEU A 48 29.84 -6.37 4.07
N ASP A 49 30.35 -7.58 4.29
CA ASP A 49 31.09 -8.35 3.26
C ASP A 49 30.29 -9.54 2.72
N GLN A 50 28.99 -9.56 3.00
CA GLN A 50 28.08 -10.57 2.49
C GLN A 50 27.46 -10.10 1.15
N PRO A 51 27.19 -11.03 0.23
CA PRO A 51 26.59 -10.70 -1.04
C PRO A 51 25.13 -10.23 -0.86
N GLU A 52 24.69 -9.32 -1.73
CA GLU A 52 23.37 -8.68 -1.64
C GLU A 52 22.23 -9.69 -1.46
N GLN A 53 22.24 -10.77 -2.24
CA GLN A 53 21.19 -11.80 -2.20
C GLN A 53 21.01 -12.47 -0.83
N ASP A 54 22.08 -12.54 -0.02
CA ASP A 54 22.05 -13.22 1.28
C ASP A 54 21.55 -12.26 2.38
N VAL A 55 21.84 -10.97 2.25
CA VAL A 55 21.47 -9.95 3.24
C VAL A 55 20.15 -9.27 2.95
N LEU A 56 19.78 -9.13 1.67
CA LEU A 56 18.60 -8.37 1.25
C LEU A 56 17.29 -8.86 1.90
N PRO A 57 17.03 -10.17 2.09
CA PRO A 57 15.85 -10.63 2.83
C PRO A 57 15.79 -10.07 4.25
N PHE A 58 16.91 -10.05 4.98
CA PHE A 58 16.97 -9.49 6.33
C PHE A 58 16.65 -8.01 6.33
N PHE A 59 17.33 -7.20 5.50
CA PHE A 59 17.11 -5.76 5.44
C PHE A 59 15.69 -5.40 5.01
N ARG A 60 15.13 -6.15 4.05
CA ARG A 60 13.74 -5.98 3.60
C ARG A 60 12.76 -6.24 4.73
N ASP A 61 12.89 -7.37 5.41
CA ASP A 61 11.94 -7.80 6.44
C ASP A 61 12.07 -6.91 7.70
N TYR A 62 13.30 -6.52 8.06
CA TYR A 62 13.55 -5.57 9.14
C TYR A 62 12.93 -4.20 8.84
N ALA A 63 13.23 -3.61 7.68
CA ALA A 63 12.71 -2.30 7.32
C ALA A 63 11.18 -2.30 7.20
N CYS A 64 10.59 -3.33 6.59
CA CYS A 64 9.14 -3.47 6.50
C CYS A 64 8.49 -3.52 7.89
N ARG A 65 9.04 -4.33 8.80
CA ARG A 65 8.53 -4.44 10.18
C ARG A 65 8.67 -3.12 10.93
N THR A 66 9.83 -2.45 10.85
CA THR A 66 10.05 -1.18 11.55
C THR A 66 9.09 -0.09 11.05
N VAL A 67 8.91 0.04 9.73
CA VAL A 67 7.93 0.99 9.15
C VAL A 67 6.51 0.64 9.58
N LEU A 68 6.13 -0.64 9.57
CA LEU A 68 4.79 -1.06 9.98
C LEU A 68 4.51 -0.78 11.47
N GLU A 69 5.48 -1.02 12.35
CA GLU A 69 5.34 -0.69 13.77
C GLU A 69 5.29 0.82 14.01
N GLY A 70 6.05 1.62 13.24
CA GLY A 70 5.91 3.08 13.23
C GLY A 70 4.50 3.53 12.85
N ILE A 71 3.96 3.02 11.74
CA ILE A 71 2.59 3.32 11.30
C ILE A 71 1.56 2.93 12.38
N LYS A 72 1.70 1.76 13.00
CA LYS A 72 0.82 1.34 14.10
C LYS A 72 0.88 2.29 15.29
N GLN A 73 2.07 2.73 15.66
CA GLN A 73 2.27 3.63 16.78
C GLN A 73 1.70 5.02 16.49
N ASP A 74 1.91 5.56 15.28
CA ASP A 74 1.35 6.83 14.83
C ASP A 74 -0.19 6.81 14.89
N LEU A 75 -0.80 5.75 14.37
CA LEU A 75 -2.25 5.57 14.40
C LEU A 75 -2.77 5.46 15.83
N LYS A 76 -2.08 4.71 16.70
CA LYS A 76 -2.44 4.59 18.12
C LYS A 76 -2.33 5.93 18.84
N ASN A 77 -1.27 6.69 18.61
CA ASN A 77 -1.11 8.05 19.13
C ASN A 77 -2.22 8.98 18.62
N PHE A 78 -2.65 8.77 17.38
CA PHE A 78 -3.79 9.45 16.77
C PHE A 78 -5.16 8.91 17.21
N ARG A 79 -5.20 7.91 18.12
CA ARG A 79 -6.41 7.24 18.64
C ARG A 79 -7.22 6.55 17.54
N VAL A 80 -6.52 5.83 16.66
CA VAL A 80 -7.07 4.95 15.64
C VAL A 80 -6.49 3.56 15.86
N GLU A 81 -7.37 2.58 16.09
CA GLU A 81 -6.99 1.19 16.30
C GLU A 81 -7.60 0.32 15.20
N TYR A 82 -6.84 -0.70 14.78
CA TYR A 82 -7.27 -1.69 13.80
C TYR A 82 -7.37 -3.05 14.48
N ASP A 83 -8.52 -3.70 14.34
CA ASP A 83 -8.73 -5.07 14.85
C ASP A 83 -7.86 -6.08 14.11
N ARG A 84 -7.56 -5.82 12.84
CA ARG A 84 -6.81 -6.74 11.97
C ARG A 84 -5.88 -6.01 11.01
N TRP A 85 -4.60 -6.30 11.16
CA TRP A 85 -3.59 -6.04 10.13
C TRP A 85 -3.52 -7.23 9.17
N PHE A 86 -3.59 -6.97 7.87
CA PHE A 86 -3.61 -8.02 6.85
C PHE A 86 -2.40 -7.88 5.91
N SER A 87 -1.75 -8.99 5.57
CA SER A 87 -0.58 -9.01 4.70
C SER A 87 -0.95 -9.49 3.31
N GLU A 88 -0.57 -8.75 2.27
CA GLU A 88 -0.72 -9.21 0.88
C GLU A 88 0.03 -10.53 0.65
N GLN A 89 1.20 -10.70 1.27
CA GLN A 89 2.01 -11.91 1.12
C GLN A 89 1.25 -13.17 1.54
N SER A 90 0.31 -13.07 2.49
CA SER A 90 -0.49 -14.25 2.88
C SER A 90 -1.40 -14.73 1.75
N LEU A 91 -1.92 -13.83 0.89
CA LEU A 91 -2.78 -14.19 -0.25
C LEU A 91 -2.02 -14.98 -1.32
N TYR A 92 -0.74 -14.69 -1.49
CA TYR A 92 0.13 -15.45 -2.37
C TYR A 92 0.57 -16.76 -1.71
N GLY A 93 0.94 -16.71 -0.43
CA GLY A 93 1.42 -17.87 0.32
C GLY A 93 0.37 -18.96 0.52
N ASP A 94 -0.91 -18.60 0.65
CA ASP A 94 -2.02 -19.56 0.79
C ASP A 94 -2.72 -19.90 -0.55
N GLY A 95 -2.24 -19.36 -1.66
CA GLY A 95 -2.80 -19.60 -3.00
C GLY A 95 -4.14 -18.91 -3.26
N SER A 96 -4.61 -18.01 -2.39
CA SER A 96 -5.87 -17.26 -2.58
C SER A 96 -5.92 -16.53 -3.93
N VAL A 97 -4.79 -15.99 -4.39
CA VAL A 97 -4.71 -15.31 -5.69
C VAL A 97 -5.00 -16.27 -6.85
N ASP A 98 -4.40 -17.46 -6.83
CA ASP A 98 -4.63 -18.47 -7.87
C ASP A 98 -6.07 -19.00 -7.82
N GLN A 99 -6.61 -19.22 -6.62
CA GLN A 99 -8.00 -19.64 -6.45
C GLN A 99 -8.99 -18.61 -7.00
N ALA A 100 -8.72 -17.32 -6.82
CA ALA A 100 -9.57 -16.26 -7.35
C ALA A 100 -9.57 -16.24 -8.89
N ILE A 101 -8.40 -16.43 -9.51
CA ILE A 101 -8.27 -16.50 -10.97
C ILE A 101 -8.98 -17.76 -11.52
N GLU A 102 -8.80 -18.91 -10.88
CA GLU A 102 -9.45 -20.15 -11.31
C GLU A 102 -10.97 -20.05 -11.19
N TRP A 103 -11.47 -19.45 -10.11
CA TRP A 103 -12.90 -19.21 -9.97
C TRP A 103 -13.47 -18.35 -11.11
N LEU A 104 -12.75 -17.30 -11.50
CA LEU A 104 -13.15 -16.46 -12.65
C LEU A 104 -13.14 -17.25 -13.97
N ARG A 105 -12.21 -18.21 -14.10
CA ARG A 105 -12.12 -19.12 -15.24
C ARG A 105 -13.33 -20.05 -15.31
N GLU A 106 -13.65 -20.72 -14.20
CA GLU A 106 -14.80 -21.64 -14.10
C GLU A 106 -16.12 -20.95 -14.43
N LYS A 107 -16.25 -19.67 -14.05
CA LYS A 107 -17.44 -18.85 -14.36
C LYS A 107 -17.44 -18.23 -15.74
N ASN A 108 -16.41 -18.48 -16.56
CA ASN A 108 -16.25 -17.91 -17.89
C ASN A 108 -16.23 -16.36 -17.88
N PHE A 109 -15.70 -15.75 -16.83
CA PHE A 109 -15.53 -14.30 -16.70
C PHE A 109 -14.17 -13.80 -17.16
N ILE A 110 -13.25 -14.70 -17.48
CA ILE A 110 -11.97 -14.35 -18.08
C ILE A 110 -11.84 -14.95 -19.48
N TYR A 111 -10.97 -14.38 -20.30
CA TYR A 111 -10.63 -14.88 -21.62
C TYR A 111 -9.16 -14.57 -21.93
N GLU A 112 -8.59 -15.31 -22.87
CA GLU A 112 -7.25 -15.04 -23.37
C GLU A 112 -7.32 -14.21 -24.65
N LYS A 113 -6.50 -13.17 -24.72
CA LYS A 113 -6.34 -12.33 -25.91
C LYS A 113 -4.93 -11.77 -25.95
N GLU A 114 -4.29 -11.91 -27.11
CA GLU A 114 -2.93 -11.44 -27.34
C GLU A 114 -1.94 -12.00 -26.30
N GLY A 115 -2.09 -13.25 -25.88
CA GLY A 115 -1.22 -13.88 -24.87
C GLY A 115 -1.40 -13.38 -23.43
N ALA A 116 -2.34 -12.46 -23.18
CA ALA A 116 -2.71 -12.02 -21.84
C ALA A 116 -4.08 -12.58 -21.42
N VAL A 117 -4.30 -12.67 -20.11
CA VAL A 117 -5.61 -13.06 -19.53
C VAL A 117 -6.35 -11.80 -19.12
N TRP A 118 -7.57 -11.66 -19.63
CA TRP A 118 -8.44 -10.51 -19.47
C TRP A 118 -9.69 -10.90 -18.68
N LEU A 119 -10.08 -10.06 -17.73
CA LEU A 119 -11.38 -10.09 -17.06
C LEU A 119 -12.40 -9.36 -17.94
N LYS A 120 -13.56 -10.00 -18.16
CA LYS A 120 -14.74 -9.46 -18.85
C LYS A 120 -15.47 -8.42 -17.98
N SER A 121 -14.76 -7.46 -17.39
CA SER A 121 -15.33 -6.50 -16.45
C SER A 121 -16.30 -5.53 -17.13
N SER A 122 -16.19 -5.30 -18.44
CA SER A 122 -17.15 -4.48 -19.17
C SER A 122 -18.56 -5.08 -19.20
N ALA A 123 -18.69 -6.39 -19.03
CA ALA A 123 -19.98 -7.07 -18.85
C ALA A 123 -20.66 -6.72 -17.51
N PHE A 124 -19.94 -6.09 -16.59
CA PHE A 124 -20.37 -5.72 -15.23
C PHE A 124 -20.17 -4.22 -14.95
N HIS A 125 -20.42 -3.38 -15.96
CA HIS A 125 -20.41 -1.91 -15.82
C HIS A 125 -19.04 -1.24 -15.59
N ASP A 126 -17.93 -1.94 -15.88
CA ASP A 126 -16.62 -1.30 -16.03
C ASP A 126 -16.48 -0.64 -17.42
N ASP A 127 -15.55 0.31 -17.59
CA ASP A 127 -15.35 1.03 -18.85
C ASP A 127 -14.75 0.14 -19.96
N LYS A 128 -13.90 -0.82 -19.57
CA LYS A 128 -13.27 -1.79 -20.46
C LYS A 128 -12.83 -3.02 -19.69
N ASP A 129 -12.63 -4.10 -20.41
CA ASP A 129 -12.03 -5.33 -19.88
C ASP A 129 -10.60 -5.07 -19.37
N ARG A 130 -10.22 -5.82 -18.33
CA ARG A 130 -8.98 -5.57 -17.58
C ARG A 130 -8.03 -6.74 -17.68
N VAL A 131 -6.75 -6.45 -17.96
CA VAL A 131 -5.69 -7.46 -17.86
C VAL A 131 -5.48 -7.85 -16.40
N ILE A 132 -5.62 -9.14 -16.11
CA ILE A 132 -5.34 -9.72 -14.79
C ILE A 132 -4.03 -10.52 -14.81
N VAL A 133 -3.65 -11.10 -15.95
CA VAL A 133 -2.33 -11.71 -16.15
C VAL A 133 -1.73 -11.17 -17.44
N LYS A 134 -0.54 -10.58 -17.34
CA LYS A 134 0.20 -10.01 -18.48
C LYS A 134 0.70 -11.13 -19.40
N GLN A 135 1.13 -10.76 -20.61
CA GLN A 135 1.79 -11.67 -21.56
C GLN A 135 3.03 -12.37 -20.99
N SER A 136 3.72 -11.73 -20.04
CA SER A 136 4.87 -12.30 -19.34
C SER A 136 4.50 -13.40 -18.34
N GLY A 137 3.21 -13.66 -18.09
CA GLY A 137 2.72 -14.53 -17.02
C GLY A 137 2.62 -13.83 -15.66
N GLU A 138 3.06 -12.57 -15.55
CA GLU A 138 2.99 -11.80 -14.32
C GLU A 138 1.54 -11.41 -14.00
N LYS A 139 1.08 -11.74 -12.79
CA LYS A 139 -0.23 -11.32 -12.26
C LYS A 139 -0.20 -9.83 -11.95
N THR A 140 -1.26 -9.11 -12.32
CA THR A 140 -1.38 -7.69 -11.97
C THR A 140 -1.78 -7.51 -10.50
N TYR A 141 -1.57 -6.31 -9.93
CA TYR A 141 -2.08 -5.95 -8.60
C TYR A 141 -3.59 -6.14 -8.47
N PHE A 142 -4.30 -6.08 -9.60
CA PHE A 142 -5.73 -6.32 -9.59
C PHE A 142 -6.08 -7.75 -9.16
N CYS A 143 -5.22 -8.75 -9.40
CA CYS A 143 -5.41 -10.10 -8.90
C CYS A 143 -5.38 -10.19 -7.36
N SER A 144 -4.44 -9.48 -6.71
CA SER A 144 -4.40 -9.45 -5.25
C SER A 144 -5.59 -8.69 -4.67
N ASP A 145 -6.05 -7.62 -5.32
CA ASP A 145 -7.28 -6.93 -4.92
C ASP A 145 -8.53 -7.81 -5.00
N ILE A 146 -8.70 -8.57 -6.10
CA ILE A 146 -9.82 -9.51 -6.27
C ILE A 146 -9.78 -10.56 -5.15
N ALA A 147 -8.62 -11.18 -4.94
CA ALA A 147 -8.43 -12.20 -3.91
C ALA A 147 -8.69 -11.64 -2.50
N TYR A 148 -8.24 -10.41 -2.23
CA TYR A 148 -8.45 -9.78 -0.94
C TYR A 148 -9.92 -9.43 -0.69
N HIS A 149 -10.64 -8.94 -1.71
CA HIS A 149 -12.06 -8.65 -1.58
C HIS A 149 -12.88 -9.92 -1.41
N GLN A 150 -12.54 -11.00 -2.13
CA GLN A 150 -13.15 -12.31 -1.91
C GLN A 150 -12.88 -12.81 -0.48
N ASN A 151 -11.67 -12.60 0.04
CA ASN A 151 -11.33 -12.90 1.43
C ASN A 151 -12.17 -12.07 2.41
N LYS A 152 -12.33 -10.76 2.20
CA LYS A 152 -13.17 -9.88 3.03
C LYS A 152 -14.63 -10.36 3.06
N ILE A 153 -15.20 -10.71 1.90
CA ILE A 153 -16.59 -11.16 1.81
C ILE A 153 -16.80 -12.50 2.50
N ARG A 154 -15.88 -13.46 2.31
CA ARG A 154 -15.94 -14.79 2.96
C ARG A 154 -15.89 -14.73 4.49
N ARG A 155 -15.52 -13.60 5.09
CA ARG A 155 -15.59 -13.39 6.55
C ARG A 155 -17.02 -13.20 7.07
N GLY A 156 -18.02 -13.04 6.20
CA GLY A 156 -19.44 -13.01 6.56
C GLY A 156 -20.00 -11.64 6.93
N TYR A 157 -19.33 -10.54 6.55
CA TYR A 157 -19.84 -9.19 6.78
C TYR A 157 -20.94 -8.82 5.77
N GLU A 158 -21.96 -8.10 6.24
CA GLU A 158 -23.05 -7.61 5.39
C GLU A 158 -22.62 -6.45 4.46
N LYS A 159 -21.62 -5.68 4.91
CA LYS A 159 -21.09 -4.52 4.18
C LYS A 159 -19.57 -4.49 4.23
N LEU A 160 -18.99 -4.11 3.11
CA LEU A 160 -17.58 -3.79 2.93
C LEU A 160 -17.47 -2.30 2.60
N ILE A 161 -16.81 -1.55 3.47
CA ILE A 161 -16.59 -0.13 3.30
C ILE A 161 -15.10 0.11 3.17
N ASP A 162 -14.69 0.62 2.02
CA ASP A 162 -13.30 0.99 1.74
C ASP A 162 -13.16 2.51 1.74
N LEU A 163 -12.09 3.02 2.35
CA LEU A 163 -11.70 4.43 2.31
C LEU A 163 -10.52 4.56 1.35
N TRP A 164 -10.71 5.21 0.20
CA TRP A 164 -9.67 5.40 -0.81
C TRP A 164 -9.42 6.89 -1.06
N GLY A 165 -8.26 7.23 -1.61
CA GLY A 165 -8.02 8.57 -2.12
C GLY A 165 -8.91 8.88 -3.33
N SER A 166 -9.27 10.15 -3.52
CA SER A 166 -10.13 10.59 -4.64
C SER A 166 -9.53 10.33 -6.03
N ASP A 167 -8.22 10.15 -6.11
CA ASP A 167 -7.48 9.69 -7.29
C ASP A 167 -7.86 8.26 -7.74
N HIS A 168 -8.48 7.46 -6.87
CA HIS A 168 -8.93 6.10 -7.16
C HIS A 168 -10.37 6.02 -7.69
N HIS A 169 -11.02 7.15 -8.02
CA HIS A 169 -12.42 7.13 -8.50
C HIS A 169 -12.64 6.18 -9.69
N GLY A 170 -11.70 6.11 -10.64
CA GLY A 170 -11.78 5.21 -11.79
C GLY A 170 -11.53 3.74 -11.46
N TYR A 171 -11.04 3.44 -10.26
CA TYR A 171 -10.86 2.07 -9.76
C TYR A 171 -12.17 1.48 -9.20
N VAL A 172 -13.09 2.35 -8.76
CA VAL A 172 -14.34 1.92 -8.09
C VAL A 172 -15.23 1.04 -8.98
N PRO A 173 -15.57 1.44 -10.23
CA PRO A 173 -16.45 0.62 -11.08
C PRO A 173 -15.85 -0.75 -11.36
N ARG A 174 -14.53 -0.82 -11.54
CA ARG A 174 -13.79 -2.07 -11.76
C ARG A 174 -13.91 -3.04 -10.57
N MET A 175 -13.80 -2.56 -9.34
CA MET A 175 -13.97 -3.45 -8.17
C MET A 175 -15.43 -3.85 -7.97
N GLN A 176 -16.38 -2.95 -8.24
CA GLN A 176 -17.80 -3.29 -8.21
C GLN A 176 -18.13 -4.38 -9.24
N ALA A 177 -17.61 -4.23 -10.47
CA ALA A 177 -17.72 -5.20 -11.55
C ALA A 177 -17.24 -6.61 -11.13
N VAL A 178 -16.09 -6.69 -10.45
CA VAL A 178 -15.59 -7.95 -9.90
C VAL A 178 -16.56 -8.53 -8.89
N LEU A 179 -17.07 -7.73 -7.96
CA LEU A 179 -17.95 -8.25 -6.91
C LEU A 179 -19.29 -8.74 -7.45
N GLU A 180 -19.84 -8.04 -8.44
CA GLU A 180 -21.01 -8.49 -9.18
C GLU A 180 -20.73 -9.78 -9.95
N ALA A 181 -19.57 -9.88 -10.63
CA ALA A 181 -19.13 -11.11 -11.25
C ALA A 181 -19.00 -12.23 -10.23
N LEU A 182 -18.47 -11.95 -9.02
CA LEU A 182 -18.38 -12.88 -7.91
C LEU A 182 -19.76 -13.32 -7.34
N GLY A 183 -20.87 -12.75 -7.82
CA GLY A 183 -22.24 -13.08 -7.44
C GLY A 183 -22.76 -12.28 -6.25
N TYR A 184 -22.07 -11.20 -5.86
CA TYR A 184 -22.48 -10.36 -4.73
C TYR A 184 -23.26 -9.13 -5.20
N SER A 185 -24.22 -8.69 -4.38
CA SER A 185 -24.93 -7.44 -4.65
C SER A 185 -23.97 -6.27 -4.60
N LYS A 186 -24.15 -5.31 -5.52
CA LYS A 186 -23.47 -4.01 -5.50
C LYS A 186 -23.61 -3.27 -4.17
N ASP A 187 -24.68 -3.53 -3.42
CA ASP A 187 -24.96 -2.87 -2.14
C ASP A 187 -24.04 -3.37 -1.00
N VAL A 188 -23.36 -4.50 -1.20
CA VAL A 188 -22.38 -5.04 -0.25
C VAL A 188 -21.13 -4.16 -0.22
N PHE A 189 -20.74 -3.52 -1.32
CA PHE A 189 -19.47 -2.80 -1.41
C PHE A 189 -19.67 -1.30 -1.62
N LYS A 190 -19.16 -0.52 -0.66
CA LYS A 190 -19.20 0.92 -0.67
C LYS A 190 -17.79 1.49 -0.58
N VAL A 191 -17.47 2.42 -1.48
CA VAL A 191 -16.22 3.17 -1.42
C VAL A 191 -16.53 4.60 -0.97
N LEU A 192 -15.80 5.09 0.02
CA LEU A 192 -15.76 6.50 0.38
C LEU A 192 -14.45 7.08 -0.15
N LEU A 193 -14.57 8.05 -1.07
CA LEU A 193 -13.42 8.74 -1.64
C LEU A 193 -13.07 9.94 -0.75
N VAL A 194 -11.85 9.92 -0.23
CA VAL A 194 -11.28 10.94 0.66
C VAL A 194 -10.38 11.86 -0.18
N GLN A 195 -10.62 13.17 -0.09
CA GLN A 195 -9.80 14.16 -0.78
C GLN A 195 -8.43 14.34 -0.13
N PHE A 196 -7.46 14.79 -0.93
CA PHE A 196 -6.16 15.18 -0.43
C PHE A 196 -6.24 16.43 0.44
N VAL A 197 -5.37 16.47 1.44
CA VAL A 197 -5.20 17.59 2.37
C VAL A 197 -4.00 18.43 1.96
N SER A 198 -4.18 19.75 1.94
CA SER A 198 -3.06 20.69 1.84
C SER A 198 -2.71 21.20 3.24
N LEU A 199 -1.43 21.17 3.60
CA LEU A 199 -0.94 21.76 4.85
C LEU A 199 -0.41 23.16 4.60
N LYS A 200 -0.72 24.10 5.49
CA LYS A 200 -0.21 25.47 5.47
C LYS A 200 0.47 25.81 6.79
N ARG A 201 1.62 26.46 6.72
CA ARG A 201 2.34 27.00 7.88
C ARG A 201 2.61 28.49 7.64
N GLY A 202 2.19 29.35 8.56
CA GLY A 202 2.31 30.81 8.38
C GLY A 202 1.53 31.36 7.18
N GLY A 203 0.48 30.65 6.72
CA GLY A 203 -0.30 31.03 5.54
C GLY A 203 0.27 30.52 4.21
N GLU A 204 1.48 29.96 4.20
CA GLU A 204 2.13 29.39 3.02
C GLU A 204 1.97 27.88 2.97
N LYS A 205 1.80 27.33 1.76
CA LYS A 205 1.65 25.89 1.55
C LYS A 205 2.97 25.18 1.83
N VAL A 206 2.93 24.15 2.67
CA VAL A 206 4.10 23.30 2.92
C VAL A 206 4.34 22.41 1.70
N SER A 207 5.55 22.48 1.13
CA SER A 207 5.95 21.63 0.01
C SER A 207 6.11 20.18 0.47
N MET A 208 5.54 19.25 -0.28
CA MET A 208 5.70 17.80 -0.07
C MET A 208 6.26 17.18 -1.36
N SER A 209 7.32 16.40 -1.24
CA SER A 209 8.00 15.75 -2.37
C SER A 209 8.25 14.28 -2.03
N THR A 210 7.45 13.42 -2.67
CA THR A 210 7.63 11.95 -2.60
C THR A 210 8.98 11.50 -3.14
N ARG A 211 9.59 12.26 -4.06
CA ARG A 211 10.87 11.93 -4.69
C ARG A 211 12.10 12.26 -3.84
N SER A 212 12.08 13.38 -3.11
CA SER A 212 13.15 13.69 -2.14
C SER A 212 12.97 12.95 -0.81
N GLY A 213 11.78 12.39 -0.57
CA GLY A 213 11.43 11.79 0.72
C GLY A 213 11.12 12.84 1.80
N GLU A 214 10.84 14.08 1.37
CA GLU A 214 10.43 15.18 2.25
C GLU A 214 8.90 15.23 2.26
N PHE A 215 8.31 14.82 3.37
CA PHE A 215 6.87 14.88 3.62
C PHE A 215 6.64 15.18 5.09
N VAL A 216 5.55 15.87 5.39
CA VAL A 216 5.13 16.11 6.76
C VAL A 216 4.45 14.83 7.25
N THR A 217 4.93 14.29 8.38
CA THR A 217 4.37 13.07 8.97
C THR A 217 3.11 13.39 9.79
N LEU A 218 2.27 12.38 10.03
CA LEU A 218 1.15 12.53 10.96
C LEU A 218 1.65 12.87 12.37
N GLU A 219 2.75 12.25 12.78
CA GLU A 219 3.41 12.51 14.06
C GLU A 219 3.79 13.99 14.21
N GLU A 220 4.41 14.59 13.20
CA GLU A 220 4.78 16.02 13.20
C GLU A 220 3.55 16.91 13.39
N VAL A 221 2.47 16.65 12.64
CA VAL A 221 1.21 17.39 12.78
C VAL A 221 0.66 17.26 14.20
N VAL A 222 0.59 16.04 14.73
CA VAL A 222 0.06 15.78 16.07
C VAL A 222 0.92 16.42 17.16
N ASN A 223 2.24 16.43 17.01
CA ASN A 223 3.15 17.06 17.95
C ASN A 223 3.04 18.59 17.92
N GLU A 224 2.74 19.19 16.76
CA GLU A 224 2.61 20.65 16.60
C GLU A 224 1.26 21.18 17.10
N VAL A 225 0.13 20.51 16.78
CA VAL A 225 -1.22 21.04 17.08
C VAL A 225 -1.99 20.27 18.15
N GLY A 226 -1.53 19.07 18.51
CA GLY A 226 -2.21 18.16 19.43
C GLY A 226 -3.25 17.26 18.73
N VAL A 227 -3.42 16.06 19.28
CA VAL A 227 -4.29 15.01 18.70
C VAL A 227 -5.76 15.43 18.57
N ASP A 228 -6.30 16.15 19.54
CA ASP A 228 -7.72 16.55 19.53
C ASP A 228 -8.00 17.58 18.42
N ALA A 229 -7.12 18.58 18.27
CA ALA A 229 -7.22 19.59 17.22
C ALA A 229 -7.07 18.96 15.83
N ALA A 230 -6.07 18.10 15.65
CA ALA A 230 -5.85 17.40 14.38
C ALA A 230 -7.08 16.56 13.99
N ARG A 231 -7.61 15.74 14.91
CA ARG A 231 -8.80 14.92 14.65
C ARG A 231 -10.04 15.75 14.34
N TYR A 232 -10.27 16.82 15.10
CA TYR A 232 -11.39 17.72 14.82
C TYR A 232 -11.26 18.34 13.42
N PHE A 233 -10.06 18.80 13.07
CA PHE A 233 -9.81 19.44 11.79
C PHE A 233 -10.00 18.49 10.59
N PHE A 234 -9.56 17.23 10.69
CA PHE A 234 -9.81 16.24 9.64
C PHE A 234 -11.29 15.82 9.52
N LEU A 235 -12.11 16.02 10.56
CA LEU A 235 -13.52 15.65 10.60
C LEU A 235 -14.49 16.82 10.39
N MET A 236 -14.03 18.07 10.50
CA MET A 236 -14.90 19.24 10.41
C MET A 236 -15.43 19.49 9.00
N ARG A 237 -14.86 18.82 7.98
CA ARG A 237 -15.31 18.84 6.59
C ARG A 237 -15.70 17.45 6.13
N SER A 238 -16.59 17.38 5.14
CA SER A 238 -16.93 16.12 4.51
C SER A 238 -15.71 15.55 3.78
N ALA A 239 -15.58 14.22 3.78
CA ALA A 239 -14.44 13.52 3.21
C ALA A 239 -14.25 13.78 1.70
N ASP A 240 -15.31 14.15 0.99
CA ASP A 240 -15.32 14.46 -0.44
C ASP A 240 -14.95 15.92 -0.76
N SER A 241 -14.65 16.74 0.26
CA SER A 241 -14.26 18.14 0.10
C SER A 241 -12.78 18.38 0.38
N HIS A 242 -12.17 19.34 -0.31
CA HIS A 242 -10.79 19.72 -0.06
C HIS A 242 -10.63 20.35 1.34
N LEU A 243 -9.55 19.96 2.01
CA LEU A 243 -9.12 20.49 3.29
C LEU A 243 -7.79 21.22 3.12
N ASP A 244 -7.71 22.42 3.71
CA ASP A 244 -6.71 23.45 3.43
C ASP A 244 -6.12 24.05 4.70
#